data_AF-A0A518BJ66-F1
#
_entry.id   AF-A0A518BJ66-F1
#
_cell.length_a   1.000
_cell.length_b   1.000
_cell.length_c   1.000
_cell.angle_alpha   90.00
_cell.angle_beta   90.00
_cell.angle_gamma   90.00
#
_symmetry.space_group_name_H-M   'P 1'
#
loop_
_entity.id
_entity.type
_entity.pdbx_description
1 polymer ?
#
loop_
_entity_poly.entity_id
_entity_poly.type
_entity_poly.pdbx_seq_one_letter_code
_entity_poly.pdbx_strand_id
1 'polypeptide(L)'
;MAGAAAQAGCAAEEDGSRSLFEVERMAFVAAGSAQLPFEAAAGADYGSSVDLLVDRFEVAREDWAHWTGAPPEPDGLSTGLAYTGAGRETWPAFASFHQAREFAQLRGMRLPTAREWLWIAAGPRALEYPWGVLPQASVANTLELDLRRPVAVGTFEQGRSPNGCYDLAGNVAEWVELDGMTLGQGLMPLFDVETAVMGGSYLSKLRPLFGREPGSTRQRIAGEVLTPGTRGVELGLRCVADAESFLLDTSGEWRDVPDARERLERLGQRWGTPARPLLERIADPSDPRDPLNWLLEGARP
;
A
#
# COMPACT_ATOMS: atom_id res chain seq x y z
N MET A 1 -0.03 -5.17 44.42
CA MET A 1 0.92 -5.48 43.34
C MET A 1 0.39 -6.49 42.31
N ALA A 2 -0.52 -7.42 42.66
CA ALA A 2 -1.09 -8.37 41.69
C ALA A 2 -2.01 -7.74 40.62
N GLY A 3 -2.78 -6.69 40.95
CA GLY A 3 -3.72 -6.06 40.01
C GLY A 3 -3.08 -5.25 38.88
N ALA A 4 -1.92 -4.61 39.13
CA ALA A 4 -1.22 -3.83 38.11
C ALA A 4 -0.48 -4.71 37.10
N ALA A 5 0.05 -5.86 37.53
CA ALA A 5 0.68 -6.84 36.64
C ALA A 5 -0.34 -7.53 35.71
N ALA A 6 -1.56 -7.80 36.21
CA ALA A 6 -2.63 -8.36 35.41
C ALA A 6 -3.15 -7.37 34.34
N GLN A 7 -3.31 -6.09 34.69
CA GLN A 7 -3.71 -5.05 33.72
C GLN A 7 -2.63 -4.79 32.66
N ALA A 8 -1.35 -4.80 33.07
CA ALA A 8 -0.23 -4.69 32.13
C ALA A 8 -0.15 -5.90 31.18
N GLY A 9 -0.44 -7.10 31.68
CA GLY A 9 -0.53 -8.32 30.86
C GLY A 9 -1.66 -8.28 29.83
N CYS A 10 -2.86 -7.84 30.22
CA CYS A 10 -3.99 -7.71 29.29
C CYS A 10 -3.75 -6.64 28.22
N ALA A 11 -3.17 -5.49 28.58
CA ALA A 11 -2.87 -4.44 27.61
C ALA A 11 -1.79 -4.88 26.60
N ALA A 12 -0.73 -5.55 27.05
CA ALA A 12 0.30 -6.09 26.16
C ALA A 12 -0.24 -7.19 25.23
N GLU A 13 -1.18 -8.01 25.70
CA GLU A 13 -1.85 -9.04 24.89
C GLU A 13 -2.79 -8.41 23.84
N GLU A 14 -3.52 -7.34 24.19
CA GLU A 14 -4.33 -6.56 23.26
C GLU A 14 -3.47 -5.85 22.20
N ASP A 15 -2.37 -5.22 22.61
CA ASP A 15 -1.42 -4.53 21.73
C ASP A 15 -0.75 -5.53 20.77
N GLY A 16 -0.26 -6.66 21.27
CA GLY A 16 0.34 -7.72 20.44
C GLY A 16 -0.66 -8.35 19.47
N SER A 17 -1.91 -8.57 19.91
CA SER A 17 -2.97 -9.08 19.05
C SER A 17 -3.29 -8.12 17.91
N ARG A 18 -3.24 -6.81 18.17
CA ARG A 18 -3.44 -5.77 17.17
C ARG A 18 -2.26 -5.65 16.21
N SER A 19 -1.04 -5.63 16.73
CA SER A 19 0.20 -5.60 15.95
C SER A 19 0.26 -6.78 14.95
N LEU A 20 -0.08 -7.99 15.42
CA LEU A 20 -0.18 -9.17 14.57
C LEU A 20 -1.29 -9.04 13.52
N PHE A 21 -2.46 -8.51 13.89
CA PHE A 21 -3.55 -8.28 12.95
C PHE A 21 -3.18 -7.29 11.83
N GLU A 22 -2.39 -6.25 12.14
CA GLU A 22 -1.95 -5.28 11.14
C GLU A 22 -1.02 -5.90 10.12
N VAL A 23 0.01 -6.66 10.55
CA VAL A 23 0.93 -7.33 9.62
C VAL A 23 0.21 -8.41 8.79
N GLU A 24 -0.80 -9.09 9.35
CA GLU A 24 -1.67 -10.03 8.63
C GLU A 24 -2.48 -9.40 7.51
N ARG A 25 -2.56 -8.07 7.42
CA ARG A 25 -3.25 -7.36 6.35
C ARG A 25 -2.29 -6.78 5.31
N MET A 26 -0.99 -6.96 5.50
CA MET A 26 0.04 -6.48 4.58
C MET A 26 0.45 -7.54 3.54
N ALA A 27 0.87 -7.04 2.38
CA ALA A 27 1.57 -7.78 1.35
C ALA A 27 3.07 -7.60 1.53
N PHE A 28 3.83 -8.65 1.20
CA PHE A 28 5.27 -8.57 1.07
C PHE A 28 5.62 -8.32 -0.40
N VAL A 29 6.41 -7.29 -0.66
CA VAL A 29 6.92 -6.96 -1.99
C VAL A 29 8.44 -6.94 -1.92
N ALA A 30 9.07 -7.91 -2.57
CA ALA A 30 10.53 -8.02 -2.56
C ALA A 30 11.20 -6.81 -3.22
N ALA A 31 12.39 -6.47 -2.72
CA ALA A 31 13.28 -5.49 -3.33
C ALA A 31 13.59 -5.88 -4.78
N GLY A 32 13.84 -4.89 -5.62
CA GLY A 32 14.20 -5.11 -7.00
C GLY A 32 13.92 -3.91 -7.87
N SER A 33 14.31 -4.04 -9.14
CA SER A 33 14.03 -3.03 -10.14
C SER A 33 13.69 -3.68 -11.47
N ALA A 34 13.00 -2.90 -12.31
CA ALA A 34 12.73 -3.27 -13.69
C ALA A 34 12.81 -2.03 -14.59
N GLN A 35 13.06 -2.30 -15.87
CA GLN A 35 13.04 -1.30 -16.92
C GLN A 35 11.68 -1.26 -17.59
N LEU A 36 11.25 -0.05 -17.94
CA LEU A 36 10.07 0.11 -18.78
C LEU A 36 10.40 -0.32 -20.21
N PRO A 37 9.50 -1.04 -20.92
CA PRO A 37 9.78 -1.72 -22.19
C PRO A 37 10.04 -0.80 -23.39
N PHE A 38 10.17 0.51 -23.17
CA PHE A 38 10.31 1.53 -24.22
C PHE A 38 11.53 2.45 -24.02
N GLU A 39 12.46 2.14 -23.11
CA GLU A 39 13.74 2.88 -23.00
C GLU A 39 14.78 2.34 -24.00
N ALA A 40 15.36 3.23 -24.79
CA ALA A 40 16.56 2.98 -25.61
C ALA A 40 17.79 3.75 -25.10
N ALA A 41 17.68 4.49 -23.98
CA ALA A 41 18.77 5.22 -23.35
C ALA A 41 18.70 4.95 -21.84
N ALA A 42 19.84 4.60 -21.24
CA ALA A 42 19.97 4.14 -19.87
C ALA A 42 19.24 5.01 -18.83
N GLY A 43 18.35 4.43 -18.03
CA GLY A 43 18.31 4.73 -16.59
C GLY A 43 17.07 5.39 -16.01
N ALA A 44 15.85 4.95 -16.33
CA ALA A 44 14.75 5.11 -15.39
C ALA A 44 14.21 3.75 -14.91
N ASP A 45 15.06 3.02 -14.18
CA ASP A 45 14.65 1.84 -13.41
C ASP A 45 13.59 2.25 -12.36
N TYR A 46 12.41 1.63 -12.37
CA TYR A 46 11.49 1.72 -11.24
C TYR A 46 11.68 0.49 -10.36
N GLY A 47 11.40 0.62 -9.06
CA GLY A 47 11.77 -0.42 -8.10
C GLY A 47 11.75 0.08 -6.67
N SER A 48 12.15 -0.81 -5.77
CA SER A 48 12.54 -0.49 -4.41
C SER A 48 13.89 -1.09 -4.10
N SER A 49 14.73 -0.35 -3.38
CA SER A 49 16.03 -0.83 -2.90
C SER A 49 15.93 -1.73 -1.67
N VAL A 50 14.75 -1.81 -1.06
CA VAL A 50 14.49 -2.61 0.14
C VAL A 50 13.25 -3.48 -0.06
N ASP A 51 13.14 -4.53 0.73
CA ASP A 51 11.92 -5.31 0.81
C ASP A 51 10.84 -4.45 1.48
N LEU A 52 9.61 -4.50 0.99
CA LEU A 52 8.52 -3.67 1.47
C LEU A 52 7.42 -4.52 2.10
N LEU A 53 6.93 -4.06 3.25
CA LEU A 53 5.58 -4.38 3.71
C LEU A 53 4.64 -3.29 3.20
N VAL A 54 3.54 -3.70 2.57
CA VAL A 54 2.63 -2.81 1.84
C VAL A 54 1.21 -3.09 2.31
N ASP A 55 0.43 -2.05 2.62
CA ASP A 55 -1.01 -2.23 2.80
C ASP A 55 -1.61 -2.88 1.55
N ARG A 56 -2.28 -4.02 1.71
CA ARG A 56 -2.89 -4.73 0.58
C ARG A 56 -3.97 -3.90 -0.12
N PHE A 57 -4.59 -3.00 0.61
CA PHE A 57 -5.70 -2.16 0.18
C PHE A 57 -5.33 -0.69 0.41
N GLU A 58 -6.11 0.24 -0.13
CA GLU A 58 -6.07 1.61 0.37
C GLU A 58 -6.47 1.63 1.86
N VAL A 59 -5.99 2.63 2.59
CA VAL A 59 -6.37 2.80 4.01
C VAL A 59 -7.87 3.00 4.08
N ALA A 60 -8.57 2.09 4.78
CA ALA A 60 -10.00 2.20 4.99
C ALA A 60 -10.34 3.23 6.08
N ARG A 61 -11.57 3.74 6.08
CA ARG A 61 -12.04 4.70 7.09
C ARG A 61 -12.06 4.13 8.50
N GLU A 62 -12.32 2.84 8.66
CA GLU A 62 -12.25 2.16 9.94
C GLU A 62 -10.81 2.07 10.48
N ASP A 63 -9.84 1.83 9.60
CA ASP A 63 -8.41 1.84 9.97
C ASP A 63 -7.99 3.24 10.37
N TRP A 64 -8.44 4.23 9.61
CA TRP A 64 -8.21 5.62 9.95
C TRP A 64 -8.75 5.96 11.34
N ALA A 65 -10.01 5.59 11.61
CA ALA A 65 -10.67 5.84 12.88
C ALA A 65 -10.03 5.10 14.04
N HIS A 66 -9.55 3.88 13.81
CA HIS A 66 -8.81 3.12 14.81
C HIS A 66 -7.54 3.85 15.25
N TRP A 67 -6.71 4.26 14.30
CA TRP A 67 -5.41 4.87 14.62
C TRP A 67 -5.52 6.31 15.13
N THR A 68 -6.48 7.08 14.64
CA THR A 68 -6.61 8.51 14.99
C THR A 68 -7.67 8.80 16.06
N GLY A 69 -8.51 7.82 16.40
CA GLY A 69 -9.65 7.98 17.31
C GLY A 69 -10.86 8.70 16.71
N ALA A 70 -10.81 9.08 15.43
CA ALA A 70 -11.87 9.78 14.73
C ALA A 70 -11.93 9.38 13.24
N PRO A 71 -13.09 9.39 12.57
CA PRO A 71 -13.13 9.17 11.13
C PRO A 71 -12.25 10.21 10.40
N PRO A 72 -11.80 9.95 9.16
CA PRO A 72 -11.02 10.94 8.43
C PRO A 72 -11.85 12.22 8.30
N GLU A 73 -11.24 13.33 8.70
CA GLU A 73 -11.79 14.68 8.57
C GLU A 73 -11.16 15.35 7.36
N PRO A 74 -11.70 15.17 6.14
CA PRO A 74 -11.16 15.85 4.97
C PRO A 74 -11.55 17.33 5.04
N ASP A 75 -10.69 18.12 5.66
CA ASP A 75 -10.84 19.56 5.83
C ASP A 75 -11.32 20.25 4.53
N GLY A 76 -12.42 20.99 4.60
CA GLY A 76 -12.90 21.80 3.48
C GLY A 76 -13.64 21.03 2.38
N LEU A 77 -13.87 19.71 2.51
CA LEU A 77 -14.76 18.97 1.62
C LEU A 77 -16.20 18.98 2.17
N SER A 78 -17.13 19.60 1.45
CA SER A 78 -18.54 19.73 1.87
C SER A 78 -19.49 18.71 1.24
N THR A 79 -18.96 17.67 0.57
CA THR A 79 -19.77 16.66 -0.12
C THR A 79 -20.09 15.49 0.81
N GLY A 80 -21.30 14.94 0.71
CA GLY A 80 -21.73 13.77 1.50
C GLY A 80 -20.88 12.52 1.27
N LEU A 81 -20.11 12.44 0.17
CA LEU A 81 -19.14 11.36 -0.05
C LEU A 81 -17.95 11.43 0.92
N ALA A 82 -17.58 12.63 1.36
CA ALA A 82 -16.40 12.86 2.19
C ALA A 82 -16.53 12.27 3.60
N TYR A 83 -17.77 12.16 4.11
CA TYR A 83 -18.03 11.74 5.49
C TYR A 83 -18.27 10.24 5.61
N THR A 84 -17.81 9.68 6.73
CA THR A 84 -18.15 8.31 7.16
C THR A 84 -19.60 8.27 7.62
N GLY A 85 -20.35 7.33 7.06
CA GLY A 85 -21.72 7.02 7.45
C GLY A 85 -21.91 5.51 7.40
N ALA A 86 -23.05 5.03 7.88
CA ALA A 86 -23.33 3.59 7.96
C ALA A 86 -23.06 2.87 6.64
N GLY A 87 -22.25 1.81 6.68
CA GLY A 87 -21.89 0.99 5.52
C GLY A 87 -20.76 1.57 4.66
N ARG A 88 -19.99 2.52 5.18
CA ARG A 88 -18.82 3.13 4.52
C ARG A 88 -17.53 2.99 5.33
N GLU A 89 -17.53 2.14 6.35
CA GLU A 89 -16.40 1.90 7.24
C GLU A 89 -15.21 1.32 6.47
N THR A 90 -15.50 0.44 5.50
CA THR A 90 -14.52 -0.21 4.62
C THR A 90 -14.22 0.57 3.33
N TRP A 91 -14.79 1.76 3.15
CA TRP A 91 -14.42 2.63 2.03
C TRP A 91 -13.05 3.27 2.28
N PRO A 92 -12.31 3.62 1.22
CA PRO A 92 -11.08 4.39 1.36
C PRO A 92 -11.28 5.67 2.17
N ALA A 93 -10.31 5.95 3.04
CA ALA A 93 -10.15 7.24 3.66
C ALA A 93 -9.69 8.26 2.62
N PHE A 94 -10.27 9.46 2.66
CA PHE A 94 -9.78 10.57 1.86
C PHE A 94 -8.92 11.48 2.71
N ALA A 95 -7.82 11.94 2.15
CA ALA A 95 -6.85 12.75 2.87
C ALA A 95 -6.18 13.74 1.92
N SER A 96 -5.81 14.91 2.46
CA SER A 96 -4.73 15.69 1.85
C SER A 96 -3.39 14.95 1.98
N PHE A 97 -2.39 15.38 1.22
CA PHE A 97 -1.05 14.80 1.32
C PHE A 97 -0.50 14.85 2.76
N HIS A 98 -0.66 15.98 3.45
CA HIS A 98 -0.17 16.15 4.82
C HIS A 98 -0.83 15.16 5.80
N GLN A 99 -2.16 15.04 5.74
CA GLN A 99 -2.90 14.08 6.55
C GLN A 99 -2.48 12.65 6.23
N ALA A 100 -2.27 12.33 4.96
CA ALA A 100 -1.84 11.00 4.55
C ALA A 100 -0.44 10.64 5.08
N ARG A 101 0.48 11.61 5.03
CA ARG A 101 1.84 11.46 5.56
C ARG A 101 1.84 11.32 7.09
N GLU A 102 1.10 12.16 7.79
CA GLU A 102 0.94 12.09 9.25
C GLU A 102 0.32 10.76 9.69
N PHE A 103 -0.70 10.29 8.97
CA PHE A 103 -1.32 9.00 9.23
C PHE A 103 -0.34 7.84 9.05
N ALA A 104 0.44 7.84 7.97
CA ALA A 104 1.45 6.81 7.74
C ALA A 104 2.50 6.81 8.87
N GLN A 105 2.97 7.99 9.29
CA GLN A 105 3.94 8.14 10.38
C GLN A 105 3.39 7.66 11.73
N LEU A 106 2.11 7.92 12.01
CA LEU A 106 1.44 7.45 13.22
C LEU A 106 1.46 5.92 13.35
N ARG A 107 1.47 5.22 12.21
CA ARG A 107 1.55 3.75 12.12
C ARG A 107 2.98 3.21 12.13
N GLY A 108 4.00 4.07 12.28
CA GLY A 108 5.40 3.68 12.08
C GLY A 108 5.74 3.36 10.62
N MET A 109 4.94 3.86 9.66
CA MET A 109 5.07 3.62 8.24
C MET A 109 5.32 4.93 7.48
N ARG A 110 5.28 4.87 6.15
CA ARG A 110 5.38 6.04 5.27
C ARG A 110 4.51 5.87 4.03
N LEU A 111 4.36 6.96 3.26
CA LEU A 111 3.85 6.86 1.91
C LEU A 111 4.89 6.17 1.00
N PRO A 112 4.45 5.42 -0.03
CA PRO A 112 5.37 4.92 -1.05
C PRO A 112 5.95 6.07 -1.86
N THR A 113 7.16 5.87 -2.40
CA THR A 113 7.63 6.75 -3.48
C THR A 113 6.92 6.41 -4.79
N ALA A 114 6.98 7.30 -5.78
CA ALA A 114 6.42 7.03 -7.10
C ALA A 114 7.04 5.77 -7.75
N ARG A 115 8.35 5.53 -7.61
CA ARG A 115 9.01 4.30 -8.11
C ARG A 115 8.54 3.06 -7.37
N GLU A 116 8.38 3.14 -6.05
CA GLU A 116 7.90 2.01 -5.25
C GLU A 116 6.44 1.69 -5.56
N TRP A 117 5.58 2.70 -5.67
CA TRP A 117 4.18 2.49 -6.03
C TRP A 117 4.07 1.78 -7.39
N LEU A 118 4.86 2.24 -8.38
CA LEU A 118 4.89 1.58 -9.69
C LEU A 118 5.46 0.16 -9.60
N TRP A 119 6.45 -0.09 -8.75
CA TRP A 119 7.00 -1.42 -8.50
C TRP A 119 5.96 -2.36 -7.89
N ILE A 120 5.19 -1.88 -6.90
CA ILE A 120 4.10 -2.60 -6.25
C ILE A 120 3.02 -3.00 -7.26
N ALA A 121 2.70 -2.11 -8.21
CA ALA A 121 1.67 -2.32 -9.21
C ALA A 121 2.12 -3.16 -10.42
N ALA A 122 3.25 -2.83 -11.02
CA ALA A 122 3.72 -3.45 -12.25
C ALA A 122 4.61 -4.68 -12.03
N GLY A 123 5.34 -4.72 -10.91
CA GLY A 123 6.27 -5.79 -10.54
C GLY A 123 7.43 -5.99 -11.52
N PRO A 124 8.23 -7.06 -11.36
CA PRO A 124 9.43 -7.32 -12.16
C PRO A 124 9.15 -7.56 -13.66
N ARG A 125 7.90 -7.84 -14.02
CA ARG A 125 7.50 -8.12 -15.41
C ARG A 125 7.00 -6.89 -16.16
N ALA A 126 7.01 -5.70 -15.53
CA ALA A 126 6.46 -4.49 -16.12
C ALA A 126 5.05 -4.74 -16.68
N LEU A 127 4.11 -5.13 -15.83
CA LEU A 127 2.72 -5.30 -16.24
C LEU A 127 2.11 -3.93 -16.58
N GLU A 128 1.38 -3.84 -17.70
CA GLU A 128 0.70 -2.61 -18.12
C GLU A 128 -0.47 -2.25 -17.21
N TYR A 129 -1.07 -3.23 -16.55
CA TYR A 129 -2.12 -3.08 -15.54
C TYR A 129 -1.74 -3.91 -14.32
N PRO A 130 -2.24 -3.59 -13.10
CA PRO A 130 -1.90 -4.36 -11.91
C PRO A 130 -2.13 -5.87 -12.09
N TRP A 131 -3.20 -6.25 -12.76
CA TRP A 131 -3.57 -7.66 -13.00
C TRP A 131 -2.92 -8.31 -14.24
N GLY A 132 -2.25 -7.55 -15.12
CA GLY A 132 -1.67 -8.15 -16.32
C GLY A 132 -1.35 -7.17 -17.46
N VAL A 133 -1.16 -7.73 -18.65
CA VAL A 133 -0.72 -6.98 -19.85
C VAL A 133 -1.87 -6.47 -20.72
N LEU A 134 -3.12 -6.85 -20.42
CA LEU A 134 -4.30 -6.43 -21.18
C LEU A 134 -5.32 -5.75 -20.26
N PRO A 135 -6.04 -4.73 -20.77
CA PRO A 135 -7.15 -4.15 -20.03
C PRO A 135 -8.24 -5.20 -19.83
N GLN A 136 -8.89 -5.16 -18.68
CA GLN A 136 -10.04 -5.99 -18.38
C GLN A 136 -11.17 -5.10 -17.87
N ALA A 137 -12.40 -5.41 -18.29
CA ALA A 137 -13.58 -4.71 -17.82
C ALA A 137 -14.00 -5.25 -16.45
N SER A 138 -14.58 -4.38 -15.60
CA SER A 138 -15.17 -4.78 -14.30
C SER A 138 -14.20 -5.41 -13.29
N VAL A 139 -12.90 -5.12 -13.40
CA VAL A 139 -11.89 -5.53 -12.41
C VAL A 139 -11.30 -4.34 -11.65
N ALA A 140 -11.86 -3.15 -11.83
CA ALA A 140 -11.42 -1.91 -11.21
C ALA A 140 -12.57 -0.91 -11.17
N ASN A 141 -12.65 -0.10 -10.10
CA ASN A 141 -13.61 1.00 -10.01
C ASN A 141 -13.09 2.23 -10.75
N THR A 142 -13.28 2.27 -12.07
CA THR A 142 -12.94 3.41 -12.92
C THR A 142 -14.20 4.05 -13.50
N LEU A 143 -14.04 5.16 -14.23
CA LEU A 143 -15.14 5.90 -14.86
C LEU A 143 -16.04 5.01 -15.72
N GLU A 144 -15.48 3.95 -16.32
CA GLU A 144 -16.20 2.98 -17.15
C GLU A 144 -17.30 2.21 -16.40
N LEU A 145 -17.20 2.06 -15.08
CA LEU A 145 -18.26 1.46 -14.27
C LEU A 145 -19.37 2.46 -13.88
N ASP A 146 -19.13 3.76 -14.06
CA ASP A 146 -20.06 4.86 -13.77
C ASP A 146 -20.70 4.81 -12.37
N LEU A 147 -19.99 4.24 -11.38
CA LEU A 147 -20.45 4.20 -9.98
C LEU A 147 -20.43 5.60 -9.33
N ARG A 148 -19.53 6.47 -9.80
CA ARG A 148 -19.35 7.87 -9.35
C ARG A 148 -19.11 8.04 -7.84
N ARG A 149 -18.57 7.01 -7.20
CA ARG A 149 -18.20 6.95 -5.78
C ARG A 149 -17.16 5.85 -5.58
N PRO A 150 -16.36 5.88 -4.51
CA PRO A 150 -15.54 4.72 -4.19
C PRO A 150 -16.46 3.58 -3.71
N VAL A 151 -15.89 2.39 -3.63
CA VAL A 151 -16.52 1.23 -3.00
C VAL A 151 -15.65 0.72 -1.87
N ALA A 152 -16.12 -0.32 -1.18
CA ALA A 152 -15.32 -1.00 -0.18
C ALA A 152 -13.99 -1.48 -0.80
N VAL A 153 -12.90 -1.31 -0.09
CA VAL A 153 -11.60 -1.80 -0.55
C VAL A 153 -11.64 -3.32 -0.76
N GLY A 154 -10.92 -3.80 -1.77
CA GLY A 154 -10.89 -5.21 -2.13
C GLY A 154 -12.13 -5.73 -2.85
N THR A 155 -13.05 -4.86 -3.28
CA THR A 155 -14.26 -5.27 -4.02
C THR A 155 -13.91 -6.03 -5.32
N PHE A 156 -12.80 -5.67 -5.98
CA PHE A 156 -12.41 -6.25 -7.27
C PHE A 156 -11.30 -7.29 -7.14
N GLU A 157 -11.67 -8.50 -6.75
CA GLU A 157 -10.73 -9.62 -6.54
C GLU A 157 -9.83 -9.95 -7.75
N GLN A 158 -10.36 -9.77 -8.97
CA GLN A 158 -9.64 -9.99 -10.23
C GLN A 158 -8.72 -8.83 -10.62
N GLY A 159 -8.82 -7.69 -9.94
CA GLY A 159 -8.00 -6.50 -10.16
C GLY A 159 -6.68 -6.49 -9.39
N ARG A 160 -6.42 -7.52 -8.57
CA ARG A 160 -5.22 -7.57 -7.72
C ARG A 160 -3.92 -7.73 -8.51
N SER A 161 -2.84 -7.18 -7.98
CA SER A 161 -1.48 -7.41 -8.45
C SER A 161 -0.98 -8.81 -8.10
N PRO A 162 0.10 -9.31 -8.75
CA PRO A 162 0.70 -10.60 -8.41
C PRO A 162 1.14 -10.71 -6.94
N ASN A 163 1.47 -9.57 -6.31
CA ASN A 163 1.88 -9.52 -4.90
C ASN A 163 0.68 -9.40 -3.95
N GLY A 164 -0.56 -9.50 -4.44
CA GLY A 164 -1.76 -9.47 -3.61
C GLY A 164 -2.15 -8.08 -3.10
N CYS A 165 -1.73 -7.02 -3.81
CA CYS A 165 -2.22 -5.66 -3.58
C CYS A 165 -3.41 -5.38 -4.50
N TYR A 166 -4.43 -4.70 -3.98
CA TYR A 166 -5.73 -4.47 -4.61
C TYR A 166 -5.88 -3.00 -4.95
N ASP A 167 -6.82 -2.74 -5.86
CA ASP A 167 -7.32 -1.40 -6.20
C ASP A 167 -6.23 -0.40 -6.63
N LEU A 168 -5.08 -0.90 -7.08
CA LEU A 168 -3.98 -0.10 -7.66
C LEU A 168 -4.36 0.57 -9.00
N ALA A 169 -5.57 0.34 -9.51
CA ALA A 169 -6.15 1.08 -10.60
C ALA A 169 -7.60 1.44 -10.27
N GLY A 170 -7.90 2.74 -10.24
CA GLY A 170 -9.23 3.23 -9.89
C GLY A 170 -9.49 3.27 -8.38
N ASN A 171 -10.77 3.27 -8.01
CA ASN A 171 -11.28 3.53 -6.67
C ASN A 171 -10.83 4.91 -6.17
N VAL A 172 -9.66 5.07 -5.55
CA VAL A 172 -9.08 6.38 -5.24
C VAL A 172 -7.66 6.48 -5.76
N ALA A 173 -7.28 7.68 -6.20
CA ALA A 173 -5.89 7.98 -6.51
C ALA A 173 -5.10 8.05 -5.20
N GLU A 174 -3.89 7.50 -5.18
CA GLU A 174 -3.12 7.34 -3.95
C GLU A 174 -1.95 8.31 -3.90
N TRP A 175 -1.81 9.02 -2.79
CA TRP A 175 -0.66 9.89 -2.53
C TRP A 175 0.66 9.13 -2.50
N VAL A 176 1.66 9.68 -3.20
CA VAL A 176 3.04 9.19 -3.25
C VAL A 176 4.03 10.33 -3.05
N GLU A 177 5.21 10.00 -2.55
CA GLU A 177 6.38 10.88 -2.53
C GLU A 177 7.03 10.93 -3.92
N LEU A 178 7.30 12.12 -4.45
CA LEU A 178 8.08 12.24 -5.68
C LEU A 178 9.57 12.02 -5.40
N ASP A 179 10.17 11.07 -6.13
CA ASP A 179 11.58 10.65 -5.99
C ASP A 179 12.38 10.90 -7.29
N GLY A 180 12.05 11.99 -7.99
CA GLY A 180 12.62 12.33 -9.29
C GLY A 180 12.05 11.54 -10.47
N MET A 181 11.07 10.65 -10.24
CA MET A 181 10.29 10.06 -11.33
C MET A 181 9.42 11.13 -12.03
N THR A 182 9.45 11.15 -13.36
CA THR A 182 8.60 12.06 -14.16
C THR A 182 7.24 11.41 -14.41
N LEU A 183 6.17 12.07 -13.97
CA LEU A 183 4.79 11.59 -14.10
C LEU A 183 3.98 12.44 -15.09
N GLY A 184 2.97 11.82 -15.70
CA GLY A 184 2.04 12.52 -16.59
C GLY A 184 2.66 13.05 -17.88
N GLN A 185 2.07 14.13 -18.43
CA GLN A 185 2.58 14.83 -19.60
C GLN A 185 3.60 15.88 -19.15
N GLY A 186 4.88 15.55 -19.30
CA GLY A 186 6.02 16.27 -18.75
C GLY A 186 6.05 17.78 -18.98
N LEU A 187 5.58 18.51 -17.98
CA LEU A 187 6.25 19.72 -17.53
C LEU A 187 6.99 19.36 -16.26
N MET A 188 8.31 19.58 -16.26
CA MET A 188 9.07 19.59 -15.02
C MET A 188 8.35 20.58 -14.09
N PRO A 189 8.13 20.24 -12.81
CA PRO A 189 7.60 21.20 -11.87
C PRO A 189 8.31 22.54 -12.00
N LEU A 190 7.58 23.59 -12.40
CA LEU A 190 8.10 24.96 -12.41
C LEU A 190 8.25 25.52 -10.98
N PHE A 191 7.81 24.74 -9.99
CA PHE A 191 7.83 24.99 -8.56
C PHE A 191 8.30 23.72 -7.84
N ASP A 192 8.80 23.84 -6.61
CA ASP A 192 9.08 22.70 -5.73
C ASP A 192 7.76 22.03 -5.30
N VAL A 193 7.11 21.28 -6.20
CA VAL A 193 6.01 20.36 -5.83
C VAL A 193 6.60 18.98 -5.59
N GLU A 194 6.53 18.54 -4.34
CA GLU A 194 7.13 17.30 -3.84
C GLU A 194 6.18 16.09 -3.92
N THR A 195 4.96 16.26 -4.43
CA THR A 195 3.87 15.30 -4.23
C THR A 195 3.15 14.94 -5.52
N ALA A 196 2.69 13.69 -5.60
CA ALA A 196 1.88 13.22 -6.70
C ALA A 196 0.87 12.18 -6.25
N VAL A 197 -0.03 11.83 -7.16
CA VAL A 197 -0.95 10.71 -6.98
C VAL A 197 -0.84 9.73 -8.14
N MET A 198 -1.09 8.45 -7.85
CA MET A 198 -1.04 7.35 -8.81
C MET A 198 -2.31 6.49 -8.77
N GLY A 199 -2.46 5.58 -9.73
CA GLY A 199 -3.59 4.63 -9.83
C GLY A 199 -4.88 5.21 -10.43
N GLY A 200 -5.10 6.52 -10.28
CA GLY A 200 -6.36 7.16 -10.67
C GLY A 200 -7.53 6.72 -9.78
N SER A 201 -8.73 7.18 -10.08
CA SER A 201 -9.90 6.99 -9.21
C SER A 201 -11.15 6.53 -9.96
N TYR A 202 -12.27 6.38 -9.25
CA TYR A 202 -13.60 6.16 -9.82
C TYR A 202 -14.07 7.26 -10.78
N LEU A 203 -13.38 8.40 -10.84
CA LEU A 203 -13.62 9.49 -11.81
C LEU A 203 -12.68 9.43 -13.03
N SER A 204 -11.67 8.57 -12.97
CA SER A 204 -10.64 8.45 -14.01
C SER A 204 -10.99 7.33 -14.98
N LYS A 205 -10.73 7.53 -16.27
CA LYS A 205 -10.76 6.43 -17.25
C LYS A 205 -9.67 5.42 -16.95
N LEU A 206 -9.97 4.14 -17.14
CA LEU A 206 -8.97 3.08 -17.09
C LEU A 206 -7.86 3.36 -18.10
N ARG A 207 -6.61 3.30 -17.63
CA ARG A 207 -5.40 3.55 -18.40
C ARG A 207 -4.32 2.56 -17.97
N PRO A 208 -3.39 2.20 -18.86
CA PRO A 208 -2.22 1.43 -18.44
C PRO A 208 -1.35 2.28 -17.51
N LEU A 209 -0.65 1.62 -16.59
CA LEU A 209 0.28 2.19 -15.60
C LEU A 209 1.39 3.02 -16.26
N PHE A 210 1.77 2.64 -17.47
CA PHE A 210 2.70 3.37 -18.31
C PHE A 210 2.39 3.12 -19.79
N GLY A 211 2.91 3.97 -20.66
CA GLY A 211 2.82 3.78 -22.09
C GLY A 211 3.64 4.80 -22.85
N ARG A 212 3.47 4.83 -24.18
CA ARG A 212 4.07 5.86 -25.03
C ARG A 212 3.05 6.93 -25.36
N GLU A 213 3.49 8.17 -25.34
CA GLU A 213 2.69 9.26 -25.88
C GLU A 213 2.50 9.07 -27.40
N PRO A 214 1.27 9.25 -27.93
CA PRO A 214 1.04 9.17 -29.37
C PRO A 214 1.94 10.15 -30.15
N GLY A 215 2.70 9.65 -31.12
CA GLY A 215 3.58 10.48 -31.95
C GLY A 215 4.87 10.96 -31.26
N SER A 216 5.19 10.44 -30.07
CA SER A 216 6.35 10.85 -29.28
C SER A 216 7.21 9.64 -28.86
N THR A 217 8.49 9.89 -28.60
CA THR A 217 9.38 8.92 -27.95
C THR A 217 9.32 9.04 -26.42
N ARG A 218 8.60 10.03 -25.89
CA ARG A 218 8.40 10.21 -24.45
C ARG A 218 7.45 9.14 -23.91
N GLN A 219 7.89 8.54 -22.82
CA GLN A 219 7.05 7.67 -22.02
C GLN A 219 6.11 8.52 -21.16
N ARG A 220 4.97 7.94 -20.84
CA ARG A 220 3.99 8.51 -19.91
C ARG A 220 3.75 7.50 -18.82
N ILE A 221 4.16 7.83 -17.59
CA ILE A 221 3.77 7.09 -16.39
C ILE A 221 2.42 7.65 -15.93
N ALA A 222 1.46 6.78 -15.64
CA ALA A 222 0.14 7.15 -15.17
C ALA A 222 0.23 7.65 -13.72
N GLY A 223 0.25 8.97 -13.60
CA GLY A 223 0.20 9.68 -12.34
C GLY A 223 -0.05 11.17 -12.61
N GLU A 224 -0.40 11.89 -11.57
CA GLU A 224 -0.67 13.31 -11.62
C GLU A 224 0.12 14.03 -10.52
N VAL A 225 0.90 15.04 -10.91
CA VAL A 225 1.58 15.91 -9.95
C VAL A 225 0.56 16.89 -9.41
N LEU A 226 0.39 16.89 -8.09
CA LEU A 226 -0.55 17.74 -7.38
C LEU A 226 0.19 18.56 -6.34
N THR A 227 -0.41 19.67 -5.91
CA THR A 227 0.14 20.42 -4.77
C THR A 227 -0.21 19.71 -3.45
N PRO A 228 0.61 19.81 -2.38
CA PRO A 228 0.31 19.16 -1.10
C PRO A 228 -1.03 19.59 -0.47
N GLY A 229 -1.48 20.81 -0.77
CA GLY A 229 -2.77 21.34 -0.33
C GLY A 229 -3.97 20.89 -1.16
N THR A 230 -3.77 20.12 -2.23
CA THR A 230 -4.87 19.58 -3.06
C THR A 230 -5.71 18.62 -2.23
N ARG A 231 -7.03 18.71 -2.40
CA ARG A 231 -8.02 17.92 -1.65
C ARG A 231 -9.11 17.48 -2.60
N GLY A 232 -9.57 16.24 -2.44
CA GLY A 232 -10.59 15.64 -3.28
C GLY A 232 -11.20 14.41 -2.60
N VAL A 233 -12.42 14.06 -3.01
CA VAL A 233 -13.10 12.82 -2.56
C VAL A 233 -12.68 11.60 -3.38
N GLU A 234 -11.58 11.73 -4.09
CA GLU A 234 -10.98 10.73 -4.93
C GLU A 234 -9.49 10.55 -4.63
N LEU A 235 -8.99 11.22 -3.58
CA LEU A 235 -7.59 11.20 -3.15
C LEU A 235 -7.48 10.48 -1.81
N GLY A 236 -6.87 9.30 -1.84
CA GLY A 236 -6.60 8.46 -0.67
C GLY A 236 -5.13 8.14 -0.55
N LEU A 237 -4.83 7.01 0.08
CA LEU A 237 -3.47 6.61 0.39
C LEU A 237 -3.38 5.09 0.61
N ARG A 238 -2.16 4.58 0.46
CA ARG A 238 -1.72 3.33 1.09
C ARG A 238 -0.40 3.58 1.82
N CYS A 239 -0.12 2.79 2.85
CA CYS A 239 1.15 2.88 3.55
C CYS A 239 2.09 1.75 3.14
N VAL A 240 3.40 2.04 3.23
CA VAL A 240 4.48 1.07 3.10
C VAL A 240 5.47 1.23 4.24
N ALA A 241 6.19 0.15 4.55
CA ALA A 241 7.31 0.16 5.47
C ALA A 241 8.48 -0.65 4.88
N ASP A 242 9.71 -0.30 5.30
CA ASP A 242 10.85 -1.18 5.14
C ASP A 242 10.57 -2.47 5.93
N ALA A 243 10.53 -3.60 5.23
CA ALA A 243 10.10 -4.86 5.81
C ALA A 243 11.05 -5.35 6.90
N GLU A 244 12.36 -5.19 6.73
CA GLU A 244 13.34 -5.66 7.71
C GLU A 244 13.18 -4.91 9.04
N SER A 245 13.18 -3.58 8.96
CA SER A 245 13.08 -2.73 10.16
C SER A 245 11.73 -2.94 10.85
N PHE A 246 10.64 -2.93 10.09
CA PHE A 246 9.29 -3.08 10.65
C PHE A 246 9.09 -4.44 11.34
N LEU A 247 9.55 -5.53 10.73
CA LEU A 247 9.40 -6.88 11.31
C LEU A 247 10.25 -7.05 12.57
N LEU A 248 11.48 -6.52 12.59
CA LEU A 248 12.34 -6.56 13.76
C LEU A 248 11.77 -5.75 14.93
N ASP A 249 11.16 -4.60 14.65
CA ASP A 249 10.59 -3.73 15.69
C ASP A 249 9.30 -4.28 16.30
N THR A 250 8.49 -5.02 15.53
CA THR A 250 7.13 -5.44 15.96
C THR A 250 7.03 -6.91 16.36
N SER A 251 7.88 -7.80 15.82
CA SER A 251 7.71 -9.24 15.97
C SER A 251 7.77 -9.76 17.41
N GLY A 252 8.48 -9.07 18.30
CA GLY A 252 8.55 -9.42 19.73
C GLY A 252 7.19 -9.44 20.42
N GLU A 253 6.23 -8.63 19.96
CA GLU A 253 4.89 -8.49 20.54
C GLU A 253 3.99 -9.69 20.22
N TRP A 254 4.30 -10.47 19.18
CA TRP A 254 3.42 -11.54 18.68
C TRP A 254 3.60 -12.85 19.43
N ARG A 255 4.71 -13.01 20.16
CA ARG A 255 5.14 -14.27 20.76
C ARG A 255 4.10 -14.91 21.67
N ASP A 256 3.37 -14.08 22.42
CA ASP A 256 2.42 -14.52 23.44
C ASP A 256 0.96 -14.34 22.99
N VAL A 257 0.73 -13.92 21.73
CA VAL A 257 -0.61 -13.79 21.15
C VAL A 257 -1.23 -15.18 20.93
N PRO A 258 -2.52 -15.38 21.26
CA PRO A 258 -3.22 -16.63 20.97
C PRO A 258 -3.13 -17.02 19.49
N ASP A 259 -2.81 -18.30 19.25
CA ASP A 259 -2.67 -18.90 17.91
C ASP A 259 -1.64 -18.20 17.00
N ALA A 260 -0.72 -17.40 17.55
CA ALA A 260 0.24 -16.61 16.78
C ALA A 260 1.04 -17.45 15.78
N ARG A 261 1.50 -18.64 16.20
CA ARG A 261 2.25 -19.54 15.33
C ARG A 261 1.46 -19.92 14.07
N GLU A 262 0.23 -20.42 14.23
CA GLU A 262 -0.59 -20.85 13.09
C GLU A 262 -0.93 -19.67 12.16
N ARG A 263 -1.19 -18.50 12.76
CA ARG A 263 -1.44 -17.25 12.05
C ARG A 263 -0.24 -16.79 11.22
N LEU A 264 0.95 -16.82 11.82
CA LEU A 264 2.21 -16.43 11.19
C LEU A 264 2.65 -17.43 10.12
N GLU A 265 2.45 -18.74 10.34
CA GLU A 265 2.67 -19.75 9.30
C GLU A 265 1.76 -19.51 8.09
N ARG A 266 0.47 -19.22 8.30
CA ARG A 266 -0.47 -18.85 7.22
C ARG A 266 -0.08 -17.56 6.52
N LEU A 267 0.41 -16.56 7.26
CA LEU A 267 0.92 -15.31 6.70
C LEU A 267 2.16 -15.56 5.84
N GLY A 268 3.10 -16.37 6.34
CA GLY A 268 4.28 -16.82 5.61
C GLY A 268 3.92 -17.53 4.30
N GLN A 269 2.94 -18.44 4.32
CA GLN A 269 2.44 -19.11 3.11
C GLN A 269 1.89 -18.11 2.08
N ARG A 270 1.21 -17.05 2.54
CA ARG A 270 0.65 -16.02 1.67
C ARG A 270 1.74 -15.13 1.06
N TRP A 271 2.76 -14.78 1.82
CA TRP A 271 3.91 -14.02 1.30
C TRP A 271 4.79 -14.88 0.38
N GLY A 272 4.92 -16.16 0.69
CA GLY A 272 5.56 -17.18 -0.13
C GLY A 272 7.05 -16.93 -0.37
N THR A 273 7.54 -17.51 -1.48
CA THR A 273 8.96 -17.49 -1.87
C THR A 273 9.62 -16.10 -1.85
N PRO A 274 8.98 -15.00 -2.29
CA PRO A 274 9.58 -13.67 -2.26
C PRO A 274 10.07 -13.21 -0.87
N ALA A 275 9.40 -13.60 0.22
CA ALA A 275 9.77 -13.18 1.58
C ALA A 275 10.94 -13.96 2.18
N ARG A 276 11.25 -15.14 1.62
CA ARG A 276 12.24 -16.06 2.21
C ARG A 276 13.63 -15.45 2.40
N PRO A 277 14.24 -14.74 1.44
CA PRO A 277 15.60 -14.23 1.61
C PRO A 277 15.73 -13.23 2.76
N LEU A 278 14.68 -12.44 3.01
CA LEU A 278 14.63 -11.56 4.18
C LEU A 278 14.48 -12.39 5.45
N LEU A 279 13.46 -13.25 5.52
CA LEU A 279 13.15 -14.03 6.72
C LEU A 279 14.31 -14.95 7.14
N GLU A 280 15.02 -15.57 6.19
CA GLU A 280 16.23 -16.37 6.45
C GLU A 280 17.39 -15.54 7.04
N ARG A 281 17.41 -14.22 6.78
CA ARG A 281 18.41 -13.28 7.30
C ARG A 281 18.08 -12.80 8.71
N ILE A 282 16.79 -12.54 8.99
CA ILE A 282 16.37 -11.83 10.22
C ILE A 282 15.83 -12.74 11.32
N ALA A 283 15.38 -13.96 11.00
CA ALA A 283 14.90 -14.91 12.00
C ALA A 283 16.07 -15.50 12.81
N ASP A 284 15.85 -15.76 14.10
CA ASP A 284 16.82 -16.37 15.00
C ASP A 284 16.54 -17.88 15.14
N PRO A 285 17.23 -18.77 14.40
CA PRO A 285 16.99 -20.20 14.48
C PRO A 285 17.38 -20.82 15.83
N SER A 286 18.07 -20.07 16.70
CA SER A 286 18.40 -20.52 18.06
C SER A 286 17.26 -20.32 19.07
N ASP A 287 16.29 -19.46 18.76
CA ASP A 287 15.09 -19.24 19.57
C ASP A 287 13.85 -19.87 18.89
N PRO A 288 13.38 -21.06 19.31
CA PRO A 288 12.20 -21.70 18.74
C PRO A 288 10.89 -20.93 19.00
N ARG A 289 10.91 -19.91 19.86
CA ARG A 289 9.79 -19.02 20.16
C ARG A 289 9.90 -17.66 19.43
N ASP A 290 10.88 -17.49 18.55
CA ASP A 290 10.93 -16.34 17.65
C ASP A 290 9.78 -16.41 16.63
N PRO A 291 8.85 -15.43 16.61
CA PRO A 291 7.75 -15.38 15.66
C PRO A 291 8.18 -15.31 14.19
N LEU A 292 9.37 -14.77 13.91
CA LEU A 292 9.92 -14.71 12.54
C LEU A 292 10.29 -16.10 12.01
N ASN A 293 10.65 -17.05 12.88
CA ASN A 293 10.82 -18.45 12.47
C ASN A 293 9.51 -19.05 11.96
N TRP A 294 8.38 -18.75 12.61
CA TRP A 294 7.07 -19.28 12.19
C TRP A 294 6.63 -18.68 10.84
N LEU A 295 6.90 -17.40 10.60
CA LEU A 295 6.75 -16.79 9.27
C LEU A 295 7.61 -17.49 8.22
N LEU A 296 8.89 -17.74 8.53
CA LEU A 296 9.83 -18.41 7.63
C LEU A 296 9.41 -19.85 7.33
N GLU A 297 8.93 -20.59 8.32
CA GLU A 297 8.39 -21.93 8.16
C GLU A 297 7.21 -21.93 7.17
N GLY A 298 6.28 -20.98 7.31
CA GLY A 298 5.17 -20.82 6.38
C GLY A 298 5.58 -20.43 4.96
N ALA A 299 6.62 -19.60 4.82
CA ALA A 299 7.11 -19.15 3.50
C ALA A 299 7.86 -20.23 2.71
N ARG A 300 8.20 -21.36 3.35
CA ARG A 300 8.82 -22.52 2.69
C ARG A 300 7.74 -23.37 2.00
N PRO A 301 8.04 -23.93 0.81
CA PRO A 301 7.11 -24.76 0.04
C PRO A 301 6.84 -26.12 0.68
#